data_AF-A0A316K5S6-F1
#
_entry.id   AF-A0A316K5S6-F1
#
_cell.length_a   1.000
_cell.length_b   1.000
_cell.length_c   1.000
_cell.angle_alpha   90.00
_cell.angle_beta   90.00
_cell.angle_gamma   90.00
#
_symmetry.space_group_name_H-M   'P 1'
#
loop_
_entity.id
_entity.type
_entity.pdbx_description
1 polymer ?
#
loop_
_entity_poly.entity_id
_entity_poly.type
_entity_poly.pdbx_seq_one_letter_code
_entity_poly.pdbx_strand_id
1 'polypeptide(L)'
;MGYDKNDEIYSKVVRAGKRTYFFDVKATKGNDLYVTLTESKKTFVDGRESYQKHKIFLYKEDFEKFEDGLKDVLNKIAELQQTDQYQDASSSSENFSEVSFDDL
;
A
#
# COMPACT_ATOMS: atom_id res chain seq x y z
N MET A 1 -6.42 -19.83 7.25
CA MET A 1 -5.48 -19.30 8.26
C MET A 1 -6.02 -17.96 8.70
N GLY A 2 -6.58 -17.88 9.91
CA GLY A 2 -7.15 -16.66 10.44
C GLY A 2 -6.06 -15.60 10.59
N TYR A 3 -6.33 -14.38 10.16
CA TYR A 3 -5.50 -13.24 10.50
C TYR A 3 -5.83 -12.92 11.95
N ASP A 4 -5.07 -13.46 12.89
CA ASP A 4 -5.18 -13.05 14.29
C ASP A 4 -4.87 -11.55 14.35
N LYS A 5 -5.93 -10.76 14.55
CA LYS A 5 -5.85 -9.31 14.81
C LYS A 5 -5.19 -9.00 16.15
N ASN A 6 -4.97 -10.02 16.98
CA ASN A 6 -4.56 -9.88 18.38
C ASN A 6 -3.15 -9.28 18.56
N ASP A 7 -2.30 -9.33 17.53
CA ASP A 7 -0.94 -8.77 17.58
C ASP A 7 -0.77 -7.48 16.75
N GLU A 8 -1.86 -6.90 16.23
CA GLU A 8 -1.84 -5.65 15.46
C GLU A 8 -1.88 -4.44 16.40
N ILE A 9 -0.80 -3.67 16.41
CA ILE A 9 -0.61 -2.48 17.27
C ILE A 9 -1.11 -1.21 16.58
N TYR A 10 -0.87 -1.12 15.28
CA TYR A 10 -1.28 0.01 14.45
C TYR A 10 -1.52 -0.47 13.03
N SER A 11 -2.50 0.11 12.33
CA SER A 11 -2.71 -0.15 10.91
C SER A 11 -3.05 1.14 10.18
N LYS A 12 -2.49 1.29 8.98
CA LYS A 12 -2.83 2.35 8.02
C LYS A 12 -3.26 1.73 6.70
N VAL A 13 -4.44 2.12 6.23
CA VAL A 13 -5.02 1.66 4.96
C VAL A 13 -4.95 2.76 3.92
N VAL A 14 -4.43 2.46 2.73
CA VAL A 14 -4.37 3.37 1.59
C VAL A 14 -5.11 2.74 0.41
N ARG A 15 -6.19 3.37 -0.04
CA ARG A 15 -6.96 2.93 -1.21
C ARG A 15 -6.47 3.67 -2.46
N ALA A 16 -6.19 2.93 -3.53
CA ALA A 16 -5.69 3.45 -4.79
C ALA A 16 -6.35 2.70 -5.96
N GLY A 17 -7.58 3.10 -6.31
CA GLY A 17 -8.38 2.46 -7.35
C GLY A 17 -8.61 0.97 -7.08
N LYS A 18 -8.10 0.11 -7.96
CA LYS A 18 -8.23 -1.37 -7.83
C LYS A 18 -7.28 -1.98 -6.79
N ARG A 19 -6.39 -1.19 -6.17
CA ARG A 19 -5.44 -1.66 -5.15
C ARG A 19 -5.80 -1.07 -3.78
N THR A 20 -5.59 -1.85 -2.73
CA THR A 20 -5.62 -1.39 -1.35
C THR A 20 -4.34 -1.83 -0.67
N TYR A 21 -3.61 -0.90 -0.09
CA TYR A 21 -2.40 -1.15 0.67
C TYR A 21 -2.71 -1.11 2.17
N PHE A 22 -2.18 -2.07 2.90
CA PHE A 22 -2.28 -2.18 4.35
C PHE A 22 -0.86 -2.12 4.92
N PHE A 23 -0.61 -1.16 5.80
CA PHE A 23 0.65 -0.99 6.52
C PHE A 23 0.36 -1.30 7.99
N ASP A 24 0.67 -2.51 8.41
CA ASP A 24 0.37 -2.97 9.77
C ASP A 24 1.65 -3.04 10.60
N VAL A 25 1.65 -2.45 11.80
CA VAL A 25 2.69 -2.63 12.81
C VAL A 25 2.24 -3.73 13.75
N LYS A 26 3.08 -4.74 13.94
CA LYS A 26 2.79 -5.92 14.76
C LYS A 26 3.93 -6.22 15.71
N ALA A 27 3.62 -6.91 16.81
CA ALA A 27 4.62 -7.45 17.71
C ALA A 27 4.85 -8.94 17.47
N THR A 28 6.08 -9.40 17.63
CA THR A 28 6.39 -10.82 17.79
C THR A 28 6.06 -11.28 19.21
N LYS A 29 6.13 -12.59 19.47
CA LYS A 29 6.03 -13.12 20.84
C LYS A 29 7.11 -12.58 21.79
N GLY A 30 8.25 -12.12 21.23
CA GLY A 30 9.34 -11.49 21.97
C GLY A 30 9.14 -9.99 22.22
N ASN A 31 7.98 -9.44 21.86
CA ASN A 31 7.65 -8.02 21.95
C ASN A 31 8.46 -7.11 21.00
N ASP A 32 9.12 -7.70 19.99
CA ASP A 32 9.79 -6.95 18.92
C ASP A 32 8.78 -6.50 17.87
N LEU A 33 8.93 -5.25 17.40
CA LEU A 33 8.05 -4.68 16.40
C LEU A 33 8.53 -5.00 14.98
N TYR A 34 7.59 -5.34 14.11
CA TYR A 34 7.81 -5.53 12.68
C TYR A 34 6.64 -4.95 11.86
N VAL A 35 6.87 -4.71 10.58
CA VAL A 35 5.86 -4.18 9.66
C VAL A 35 5.40 -5.29 8.71
N THR A 36 4.09 -5.38 8.49
CA THR A 36 3.51 -6.13 7.38
C THR A 36 2.96 -5.13 6.36
N LEU A 37 3.52 -5.15 5.15
CA LEU A 37 2.97 -4.41 4.00
C LEU A 37 2.19 -5.38 3.13
N THR A 38 0.88 -5.18 3.02
CA THR A 38 0.03 -5.99 2.13
C THR A 38 -0.56 -5.13 1.02
N GLU A 39 -0.32 -5.50 -0.23
CA GLU A 39 -1.15 -5.05 -1.35
C GLU A 39 -2.27 -6.05 -1.58
N SER A 40 -3.52 -5.57 -1.66
CA SER A 40 -4.68 -6.33 -2.13
C SER A 40 -5.17 -5.71 -3.43
N LYS A 41 -5.00 -6.44 -4.54
CA LYS A 41 -5.46 -6.04 -5.86
C LYS A 41 -6.77 -6.74 -6.19
N LYS A 42 -7.81 -5.95 -6.49
CA LYS A 42 -9.08 -6.46 -7.00
C LYS A 42 -8.89 -6.98 -8.43
N THR A 43 -9.19 -8.25 -8.64
CA THR A 43 -9.13 -8.98 -9.91
C THR A 43 -10.51 -9.51 -10.28
N PHE A 44 -10.72 -9.76 -11.57
CA PHE A 44 -11.92 -10.42 -12.08
C PHE A 44 -11.48 -11.71 -12.75
N VAL A 45 -11.98 -12.84 -12.27
CA VAL A 45 -11.71 -14.16 -12.85
C VAL A 45 -13.08 -14.78 -13.15
N ASP A 46 -13.32 -15.08 -14.43
CA ASP A 46 -14.59 -15.64 -14.92
C ASP A 46 -15.84 -14.85 -14.50
N GLY A 47 -15.75 -13.51 -14.55
CA GLY A 47 -16.84 -12.61 -14.17
C GLY A 47 -17.08 -12.51 -12.65
N ARG A 48 -16.30 -13.20 -11.82
CA ARG A 48 -16.35 -13.11 -10.36
C ARG A 48 -15.23 -12.24 -9.82
N GLU A 49 -15.57 -11.40 -8.86
CA GLU A 49 -14.59 -10.61 -8.12
C GLU A 49 -13.71 -11.51 -7.27
N SER A 50 -12.40 -11.31 -7.37
CA SER A 50 -11.38 -11.96 -6.56
C SER A 50 -10.35 -10.93 -6.10
N TYR A 51 -9.51 -11.30 -5.12
CA TYR A 51 -8.48 -10.42 -4.60
C TYR A 51 -7.14 -11.15 -4.58
N GLN A 52 -6.16 -10.62 -5.29
CA GLN A 52 -4.79 -11.07 -5.23
C GLN A 52 -4.05 -10.29 -4.14
N LYS A 53 -3.45 -11.00 -3.18
CA LYS A 53 -2.69 -10.38 -2.09
C LYS A 53 -1.20 -10.61 -2.26
N HIS A 54 -0.42 -9.54 -2.20
CA HIS A 54 1.03 -9.57 -2.07
C HIS A 54 1.40 -9.06 -0.69
N LYS A 55 2.21 -9.82 0.05
CA LYS A 55 2.56 -9.49 1.43
C LYS A 55 4.07 -9.51 1.60
N ILE A 56 4.59 -8.46 2.23
CA ILE A 56 5.98 -8.31 2.61
C ILE A 56 6.02 -8.18 4.13
N PHE A 57 6.98 -8.87 4.75
CA PHE A 57 7.33 -8.71 6.15
C PHE A 57 8.65 -7.95 6.21
N LEU A 58 8.70 -6.89 7.00
CA LEU A 58 9.89 -6.08 7.21
C LEU A 58 10.21 -6.07 8.70
N TYR A 59 11.43 -6.46 9.05
CA TYR A 59 11.90 -6.54 10.42
C TYR A 59 12.81 -5.34 10.75
N LYS A 60 12.99 -5.09 12.05
CA LYS A 60 13.62 -3.87 12.57
C LYS A 60 15.03 -3.62 12.02
N GLU A 61 15.80 -4.68 11.82
CA GLU A 61 17.16 -4.64 11.27
C GLU A 61 17.25 -4.07 9.85
N ASP A 62 16.14 -4.10 9.11
CA ASP A 62 16.07 -3.69 7.71
C ASP A 62 15.33 -2.34 7.51
N PHE A 63 14.73 -1.77 8.56
CA PHE A 63 13.88 -0.57 8.45
C PHE A 63 14.57 0.61 7.77
N GLU A 64 15.75 0.99 8.25
CA GLU A 64 16.49 2.14 7.74
C GLU A 64 16.89 1.95 6.26
N LYS A 65 17.48 0.79 5.94
CA LYS A 65 17.89 0.46 4.57
C LYS A 65 16.72 0.41 3.60
N PHE A 66 15.59 -0.15 4.04
CA PHE A 66 14.39 -0.24 3.22
C PHE A 66 13.75 1.14 3.01
N GLU A 67 13.68 1.96 4.06
CA GLU A 67 13.15 3.32 3.98
C GLU A 67 13.97 4.19 3.03
N ASP A 68 15.30 4.16 3.15
CA ASP A 68 16.20 4.92 2.29
C ASP A 68 16.11 4.46 0.83
N GLY A 69 16.13 3.15 0.58
CA GLY A 69 15.98 2.61 -0.77
C GLY A 69 14.64 2.96 -1.40
N LEU A 70 13.55 2.94 -0.62
CA LEU A 70 12.23 3.35 -1.10
C LEU A 70 12.19 4.85 -1.43
N LYS A 71 12.73 5.71 -0.55
CA LYS A 71 12.79 7.15 -0.79
C LYS A 71 13.64 7.48 -2.02
N ASP A 72 14.80 6.87 -2.18
CA ASP A 72 15.70 7.09 -3.32
C ASP A 72 15.01 6.78 -4.64
N VAL A 73 14.34 5.62 -4.75
CA VAL A 73 13.61 5.23 -5.96
C VAL A 73 12.43 6.17 -6.23
N LEU A 74 11.68 6.60 -5.20
CA LEU A 74 10.58 7.55 -5.36
C LEU A 74 11.08 8.93 -5.83
N ASN A 75 12.19 9.42 -5.27
CA ASN A 75 12.83 10.65 -5.72
C ASN A 75 13.27 10.51 -7.19
N LYS A 76 13.83 9.35 -7.56
CA LYS A 76 14.25 9.11 -8.93
C LYS A 76 13.07 9.14 -9.91
N ILE A 77 11.92 8.59 -9.53
CA ILE A 77 10.69 8.68 -10.33
C ILE A 77 10.28 10.14 -10.51
N ALA A 78 10.29 10.94 -9.44
CA ALA A 78 9.93 12.35 -9.51
C ALA A 78 10.86 13.16 -10.45
N GLU A 79 12.17 12.88 -10.42
CA GLU A 79 13.13 13.47 -11.38
C GLU A 79 12.80 13.07 -12.82
N LEU A 80 12.51 11.79 -13.07
CA LEU A 80 12.21 11.28 -14.41
C LEU A 80 10.92 11.87 -14.97
N GLN A 81 9.91 12.12 -14.14
CA GLN A 81 8.65 12.74 -14.56
C GLN A 81 8.80 14.22 -14.95
N GLN A 82 9.83 14.92 -14.43
CA GLN A 82 10.15 16.29 -14.85
C GLN A 82 10.80 16.34 -16.24
N THR A 83 11.45 15.25 -16.65
CA THR A 83 11.87 15.09 -18.05
C THR A 83 10.65 14.65 -18.85
N ASP A 84 10.25 15.38 -19.89
CA ASP A 84 9.05 15.13 -20.73
C ASP A 84 8.97 13.73 -21.38
N GLN A 85 9.93 12.84 -21.10
CA GLN A 85 10.00 11.47 -21.58
C GLN A 85 9.06 10.50 -20.86
N TYR A 86 8.58 10.86 -19.65
CA TYR A 86 7.74 9.98 -18.81
C TYR A 86 6.51 10.70 -18.23
N GLN A 87 6.07 11.81 -18.84
CA GLN A 87 4.86 12.48 -18.39
C GLN A 87 3.64 11.59 -18.59
N ASP A 88 2.88 11.42 -17.51
CA ASP A 88 1.69 10.60 -17.48
C ASP A 88 0.56 11.31 -18.24
N ALA A 89 0.08 10.73 -19.34
CA ALA A 89 -1.04 11.27 -20.12
C ALA A 89 -2.37 11.29 -19.32
N SER A 90 -2.38 10.78 -18.09
CA SER A 90 -3.55 10.61 -17.24
C SER A 90 -3.75 11.68 -16.16
N SER A 91 -2.86 12.68 -16.03
CA SER A 91 -3.00 13.76 -15.03
C SER A 91 -4.09 14.81 -15.34
N SER A 92 -4.85 14.66 -16.43
CA SER A 92 -5.85 15.65 -16.88
C SER A 92 -7.30 15.30 -16.55
N SER A 93 -7.56 14.23 -15.79
CA SER A 93 -8.91 13.89 -15.35
C SER A 93 -8.83 13.14 -14.04
N GLU A 94 -9.28 13.77 -12.95
CA GLU A 94 -10.19 13.22 -11.91
C GLU A 94 -10.21 14.20 -10.71
N ASN A 95 -10.87 15.35 -10.91
CA ASN A 95 -11.58 16.00 -9.82
C ASN A 95 -12.74 15.07 -9.42
N PHE A 96 -12.47 14.03 -8.62
CA PHE A 96 -13.55 13.23 -8.05
C PHE A 96 -14.09 13.95 -6.82
N SER A 97 -15.24 14.57 -7.00
CA SER A 97 -16.09 15.11 -5.94
C SER A 97 -16.29 14.05 -4.84
N GLU A 98 -15.95 14.44 -3.62
CA GLU A 98 -16.30 13.79 -2.38
C GLU A 98 -17.82 13.55 -2.32
N VAL A 99 -18.24 12.29 -2.51
CA VAL A 99 -19.63 11.87 -2.27
C VAL A 99 -19.69 11.39 -0.82
N SER A 100 -20.31 12.19 0.05
CA SER A 100 -20.60 11.84 1.44
C SER A 100 -21.71 10.77 1.47
N PHE A 101 -21.43 9.64 2.14
CA PHE A 101 -22.35 8.50 2.34
C PHE A 101 -22.87 8.50 3.78
N ASP A 102 -23.44 9.62 4.24
CA ASP A 102 -24.09 9.73 5.55
C ASP A 102 -25.63 9.62 5.48
N ASP A 103 -26.21 9.16 4.36
CA ASP A 103 -27.68 9.16 4.19
C ASP A 103 -28.23 7.90 3.49
N LEU A 104 -27.79 6.69 3.91
CA LEU A 104 -28.44 5.41 3.59
C LEU A 104 -28.44 4.43 4.76
#